data_AF-A0A9N7MXL0-F1
#
_entry.id   AF-A0A9N7MXL0-F1
#
_cell.length_a   1.000
_cell.length_b   1.000
_cell.length_c   1.000
_cell.angle_alpha   90.00
_cell.angle_beta   90.00
_cell.angle_gamma   90.00
#
_symmetry.space_group_name_H-M   'P 1'
#
loop_
_entity.id
_entity.type
_entity.pdbx_description
1 polymer ?
#
loop_
_entity_poly.entity_id
_entity_poly.type
_entity_poly.pdbx_seq_one_letter_code
_entity_poly.pdbx_strand_id
1 'polypeptide(L)'
;MFTITNRMNIITIVKAFYHRQLNPVAALLLTHTTQMLGYGWAGIFRKYLVDSPYMWWPANLVQVSLFRALHEVEIRPKGGLTRLQFFIMVLVSSFSYYIIPNYLFPSITALSFVCWVWKDSVTAQQIGSGLHGLGLGSFALDWSTVAGFLGSPLATPGFAIVNMLVGFVLVVYVALPVAYWTDLYGARKFPIISSHVFDANGKAYNISEILIESTFEFNRAGYDGYSKVNLSVFFVLAYGLSFAGLAATVSHVALFHGRTIWQQTKASFQDKFGDVHTRLMRKNYEPVPQWWFYALLILVIGLSLFACEGFGRQLQLPYWGVILAMVLAFVFTLPVGVITATTNQQAGLNVISEMIIGYMYPGKPLANVAFKTYGTISMSQAITFLSDFKLGHYMKIPPKSMFLVQLVGTVITSLVCFSTAWWLLTTIENICDPSKLPEGSPWTCPGDDVFYNASIIWGVVGPLRMRFRGWWARHNYILSGGLDAGVAFMATLCYFTLQFNGIGGPRWWGLAVDDHCPLAKCPTAAGVRVEGCPVFH
;
A
#
# COMPACT_ATOMS: atom_id res chain seq x y z
N MET A 1 10.77 9.41 11.66
CA MET A 1 9.34 9.46 11.30
C MET A 1 8.62 8.30 11.99
N PHE A 2 7.77 8.58 12.99
CA PHE A 2 7.02 7.52 13.68
C PHE A 2 5.91 7.02 12.75
N THR A 3 6.03 5.78 12.29
CA THR A 3 4.97 5.14 11.49
C THR A 3 4.04 4.44 12.46
N ILE A 4 2.90 5.08 12.78
CA ILE A 4 1.77 4.34 13.34
C ILE A 4 1.49 3.22 12.35
N THR A 5 1.53 1.97 12.80
CA THR A 5 1.39 0.82 11.89
C THR A 5 0.11 1.00 11.08
N ASN A 6 0.15 0.79 9.75
CA ASN A 6 -0.99 0.93 8.81
C ASN A 6 -2.33 0.33 9.28
N ARG A 7 -2.26 -0.56 10.29
CA ARG A 7 -3.36 -1.29 10.94
C ARG A 7 -4.12 -0.46 11.98
N MET A 8 -3.58 0.68 12.42
CA MET A 8 -4.17 1.58 13.42
C MET A 8 -4.71 2.88 12.82
N ASN A 9 -4.56 3.07 11.50
CA ASN A 9 -4.92 4.31 10.81
C ASN A 9 -6.39 4.70 11.04
N ILE A 10 -7.29 3.71 11.19
CA ILE A 10 -8.70 3.98 11.51
C ILE A 10 -8.87 4.69 12.86
N ILE A 11 -8.11 4.29 13.90
CA ILE A 11 -8.22 4.89 15.24
C ILE A 11 -7.61 6.29 15.22
N THR A 12 -6.46 6.45 14.56
CA THR A 12 -5.82 7.76 14.36
C THR A 12 -6.74 8.71 13.62
N ILE A 13 -7.37 8.28 12.52
CA ILE A 13 -8.28 9.12 11.74
C ILE A 13 -9.49 9.58 12.56
N VAL A 14 -10.14 8.65 13.27
CA VAL A 14 -11.35 9.02 14.03
C VAL A 14 -11.03 9.97 15.19
N LYS A 15 -9.87 9.82 15.82
CA LYS A 15 -9.50 10.61 17.01
C LYS A 15 -8.71 11.89 16.69
N ALA A 16 -7.75 11.83 15.77
CA ALA A 16 -6.89 12.94 15.40
C ALA A 16 -7.49 13.84 14.31
N PHE A 17 -8.18 13.28 13.31
CA PHE A 17 -8.72 14.06 12.19
C PHE A 17 -10.21 14.38 12.31
N TYR A 18 -11.01 13.44 12.81
CA TYR A 18 -12.44 13.67 13.06
C TYR A 18 -12.77 14.09 14.49
N HIS A 19 -11.77 14.21 15.37
CA HIS A 19 -11.89 14.66 16.77
C HIS A 19 -12.99 13.97 17.59
N ARG A 20 -13.32 12.71 17.28
CA ARG A 20 -14.38 11.96 17.95
C ARG A 20 -13.83 11.05 19.04
N GLN A 21 -14.55 10.96 20.15
CA GLN A 21 -14.28 9.96 21.18
C GLN A 21 -14.85 8.60 20.79
N LEU A 22 -13.96 7.62 20.62
CA LEU A 22 -14.30 6.21 20.43
C LEU A 22 -14.24 5.47 21.76
N ASN A 23 -15.12 4.49 21.95
CA ASN A 23 -14.98 3.58 23.08
C ASN A 23 -13.68 2.75 22.90
N PRO A 24 -12.75 2.74 23.88
CA PRO A 24 -11.49 2.02 23.76
C PRO A 24 -11.69 0.52 23.50
N VAL A 25 -12.75 -0.09 24.04
CA VAL A 25 -13.04 -1.51 23.84
C VAL A 25 -13.44 -1.81 22.40
N ALA A 26 -14.25 -0.95 21.78
CA ALA A 26 -14.64 -1.09 20.38
C ALA A 26 -13.42 -0.96 19.44
N ALA A 27 -12.54 0.00 19.72
CA ALA A 27 -11.32 0.21 18.95
C ALA A 27 -10.32 -0.95 19.09
N LEU A 28 -10.21 -1.52 20.30
CA LEU A 28 -9.39 -2.70 20.55
C LEU A 28 -9.93 -3.93 19.80
N LEU A 29 -11.24 -4.17 19.89
CA LEU A 29 -11.90 -5.28 19.19
C LEU A 29 -11.76 -5.17 17.68
N LEU A 30 -11.92 -3.97 17.12
CA LEU A 30 -11.69 -3.69 15.69
C LEU A 30 -10.25 -4.06 15.28
N THR A 31 -9.26 -3.64 16.08
CA THR A 31 -7.85 -3.95 15.84
C THR A 31 -7.57 -5.45 15.91
N HIS A 32 -8.09 -6.14 16.92
CA HIS A 32 -7.89 -7.58 17.09
C HIS A 32 -8.55 -8.38 15.95
N THR A 33 -9.80 -8.05 15.64
CA THR A 33 -10.58 -8.79 14.66
C THR A 33 -10.00 -8.63 13.26
N THR A 34 -9.63 -7.41 12.84
CA THR A 34 -9.03 -7.17 11.51
C THR A 34 -7.73 -7.96 11.28
N GLN A 35 -6.93 -8.22 12.33
CA GLN A 35 -5.71 -9.01 12.23
C GLN A 35 -5.98 -10.53 12.22
N MET A 36 -6.82 -11.03 13.12
CA MET A 36 -7.05 -12.48 13.22
C MET A 36 -7.96 -13.02 12.12
N LEU A 37 -8.77 -12.16 11.51
CA LEU A 37 -9.75 -12.56 10.50
C LEU A 37 -9.09 -13.22 9.28
N GLY A 38 -7.94 -12.70 8.84
CA GLY A 38 -7.16 -13.28 7.75
C GLY A 38 -6.66 -14.71 8.02
N TYR A 39 -6.40 -15.05 9.29
CA TYR A 39 -5.93 -16.39 9.65
C TYR A 39 -7.01 -17.44 9.44
N GLY A 40 -8.28 -17.07 9.65
CA GLY A 40 -9.42 -17.97 9.53
C GLY A 40 -9.53 -18.62 8.15
N TRP A 41 -9.44 -17.85 7.06
CA TRP A 41 -9.50 -18.43 5.70
C TRP A 41 -8.14 -18.76 5.10
N ALA A 42 -7.03 -18.33 5.70
CA ALA A 42 -5.69 -18.73 5.25
C ALA A 42 -5.51 -20.26 5.23
N GLY A 43 -6.16 -20.99 6.16
CA GLY A 43 -6.14 -22.46 6.18
C GLY A 43 -6.60 -23.11 4.87
N ILE A 44 -7.58 -22.51 4.18
CA ILE A 44 -8.09 -22.99 2.88
C ILE A 44 -7.04 -22.78 1.78
N PHE A 45 -6.38 -21.63 1.79
CA PHE A 45 -5.39 -21.26 0.78
C PHE A 45 -4.01 -21.88 0.98
N ARG A 46 -3.72 -22.42 2.18
CA ARG A 46 -2.46 -23.09 2.51
C ARG A 46 -2.08 -24.17 1.50
N LYS A 47 -3.02 -25.01 1.09
CA LYS A 47 -2.74 -26.10 0.14
C LYS A 47 -2.32 -25.58 -1.25
N TYR A 48 -2.76 -24.38 -1.63
CA TYR A 48 -2.44 -23.78 -2.92
C TYR A 48 -1.16 -22.95 -2.88
N LEU A 49 -0.98 -22.15 -1.83
CA LEU A 49 0.10 -21.16 -1.75
C LEU A 49 1.36 -21.66 -1.00
N VAL A 50 1.23 -22.70 -0.17
CA VAL A 50 2.34 -23.25 0.64
C VAL A 50 2.82 -24.58 0.08
N ASP A 51 1.92 -25.54 -0.12
CA ASP A 51 2.29 -26.90 -0.54
C ASP A 51 2.75 -26.94 -2.01
N SER A 52 2.41 -25.94 -2.83
CA SER A 52 2.81 -25.88 -4.23
C SER A 52 4.29 -25.48 -4.39
N PRO A 53 5.09 -26.22 -5.21
CA PRO A 53 6.50 -25.89 -5.44
C PRO A 53 6.68 -24.65 -6.32
N TYR A 54 5.70 -24.31 -7.16
CA TYR A 54 5.74 -23.12 -8.03
C TYR A 54 5.65 -21.80 -7.25
N MET A 55 5.17 -21.85 -6.01
CA MET A 55 5.04 -20.69 -5.12
C MET A 55 6.26 -20.66 -4.19
N TRP A 56 7.33 -19.96 -4.60
CA TRP A 56 8.60 -19.96 -3.87
C TRP A 56 8.71 -18.90 -2.77
N TRP A 57 7.94 -17.81 -2.83
CA TRP A 57 7.98 -16.66 -1.91
C TRP A 57 9.37 -16.01 -1.76
N PRO A 58 9.74 -15.04 -2.62
CA PRO A 58 11.10 -14.49 -2.65
C PRO A 58 11.59 -13.90 -1.33
N ALA A 59 10.77 -13.11 -0.63
CA ALA A 59 11.14 -12.52 0.66
C ALA A 59 11.49 -13.60 1.72
N ASN A 60 10.80 -14.73 1.70
CA ASN A 60 11.09 -15.82 2.64
C ASN A 60 12.44 -16.46 2.35
N LEU A 61 12.87 -16.54 1.09
CA LEU A 61 14.18 -17.11 0.74
C LEU A 61 15.32 -16.26 1.32
N VAL A 62 15.16 -14.93 1.36
CA VAL A 62 16.10 -14.03 2.01
C VAL A 62 16.17 -14.32 3.52
N GLN A 63 15.02 -14.51 4.18
CA GLN A 63 14.97 -14.88 5.60
C GLN A 63 15.56 -16.27 5.88
N VAL A 64 15.26 -17.27 5.04
CA VAL A 64 15.87 -18.62 5.14
C VAL A 64 17.38 -18.53 5.02
N SER A 65 17.89 -17.76 4.06
CA SER A 65 19.34 -17.57 3.88
C SER A 65 19.98 -16.98 5.13
N LEU A 66 19.34 -15.99 5.75
CA LEU A 66 19.80 -15.40 7.01
C LEU A 66 19.80 -16.43 8.15
N PHE A 67 18.69 -17.13 8.37
CA PHE A 67 18.61 -18.11 9.46
C PHE A 67 19.57 -19.27 9.28
N ARG A 68 19.76 -19.76 8.05
CA ARG A 68 20.76 -20.80 7.75
C ARG A 68 22.18 -20.28 7.98
N ALA A 69 22.49 -19.04 7.61
CA ALA A 69 23.81 -18.45 7.88
C ALA A 69 24.13 -18.34 9.38
N LEU A 70 23.12 -18.21 10.24
CA LEU A 70 23.27 -18.13 11.70
C LEU A 70 23.34 -19.51 12.38
N HIS A 71 22.65 -20.52 11.85
CA HIS A 71 22.52 -21.84 12.50
C HIS A 71 23.40 -22.94 11.89
N GLU A 72 23.77 -22.83 10.62
CA GLU A 72 24.64 -23.81 9.96
C GLU A 72 26.10 -23.54 10.30
N VAL A 73 26.78 -24.55 10.82
CA VAL A 73 28.23 -24.50 11.04
C VAL A 73 28.94 -24.67 9.70
N GLU A 74 29.51 -23.58 9.18
CA GLU A 74 30.26 -23.61 7.94
C GLU A 74 31.75 -23.90 8.15
N ILE A 75 32.27 -24.82 7.34
CA ILE A 75 33.71 -25.05 7.23
C ILE A 75 34.27 -24.01 6.26
N ARG A 76 35.24 -23.21 6.72
CA ARG A 76 35.80 -22.10 5.94
C ARG A 76 36.49 -22.61 4.66
N PRO A 77 36.03 -22.19 3.46
CA PRO A 77 36.75 -22.50 2.23
C PRO A 77 38.09 -21.74 2.19
N LYS A 78 39.16 -22.40 1.70
CA LYS A 78 40.48 -21.76 1.58
C LYS A 78 40.39 -20.55 0.64
N GLY A 79 40.67 -19.35 1.16
CA GLY A 79 40.62 -18.09 0.41
C GLY A 79 39.27 -17.37 0.37
N GLY A 80 38.22 -17.93 0.99
CA GLY A 80 36.87 -17.32 1.03
C GLY A 80 36.47 -16.79 2.42
N LEU A 81 35.43 -15.95 2.43
CA LEU A 81 34.69 -15.54 3.63
C LEU A 81 33.59 -16.56 3.92
N THR A 82 33.28 -16.82 5.19
CA THR A 82 32.08 -17.58 5.56
C THR A 82 30.82 -16.71 5.42
N ARG A 83 29.64 -17.33 5.26
CA ARG A 83 28.34 -16.62 5.21
C ARG A 83 28.14 -15.76 6.45
N LEU A 84 28.51 -16.26 7.64
CA LEU A 84 28.42 -15.52 8.90
C LEU A 84 29.38 -14.32 8.95
N GLN A 85 30.63 -14.48 8.48
CA GLN A 85 31.60 -13.38 8.40
C GLN A 85 31.13 -12.28 7.43
N PHE A 86 30.61 -12.67 6.27
CA PHE A 86 30.01 -11.73 5.32
C PHE A 86 28.80 -11.01 5.91
N PHE A 87 27.91 -11.73 6.60
CA PHE A 87 26.77 -11.13 7.29
C PHE A 87 27.20 -10.09 8.32
N ILE A 88 28.17 -10.39 9.19
CA ILE A 88 28.68 -9.44 10.20
C ILE A 88 29.34 -8.23 9.53
N MET A 89 30.12 -8.45 8.47
CA MET A 89 30.74 -7.36 7.71
C MET A 89 29.70 -6.41 7.10
N VAL A 90 28.66 -6.96 6.46
CA VAL A 90 27.55 -6.16 5.89
C VAL A 90 26.73 -5.49 6.99
N LEU A 91 26.48 -6.16 8.12
CA LEU A 91 25.76 -5.60 9.26
C LEU A 91 26.50 -4.38 9.84
N VAL A 92 27.81 -4.52 10.11
CA VAL A 92 28.62 -3.44 10.69
C VAL A 92 28.78 -2.30 9.69
N SER A 93 29.07 -2.60 8.42
CA SER A 93 29.20 -1.55 7.39
C SER A 93 27.89 -0.81 7.14
N SER A 94 26.75 -1.51 7.09
CA SER A 94 25.42 -0.90 6.98
C SER A 94 25.09 -0.05 8.21
N PHE A 95 25.33 -0.57 9.42
CA PHE A 95 25.15 0.17 10.67
C PHE A 95 25.98 1.47 10.70
N SER A 96 27.26 1.40 10.35
CA SER A 96 28.14 2.57 10.27
C SER A 96 27.69 3.55 9.18
N TYR A 97 27.28 3.03 8.01
CA TYR A 97 26.81 3.87 6.91
C TYR A 97 25.52 4.61 7.26
N TYR A 98 24.59 4.00 8.00
CA TYR A 98 23.31 4.62 8.39
C TYR A 98 23.42 5.90 9.21
N ILE A 99 24.54 6.13 9.89
CA ILE A 99 24.83 7.39 10.61
C ILE A 99 24.98 8.56 9.63
N ILE A 100 25.49 8.29 8.43
CA ILE A 100 25.77 9.30 7.41
C ILE A 100 24.47 9.92 6.87
N PRO A 101 23.53 9.17 6.24
CA PRO A 101 22.32 9.76 5.68
C PRO A 101 21.30 10.18 6.73
N ASN A 102 21.36 9.70 7.98
CA ASN A 102 20.37 10.08 9.00
C ASN A 102 20.83 11.22 9.93
N TYR A 103 22.12 11.41 10.13
CA TYR A 103 22.63 12.36 11.13
C TYR A 103 23.62 13.37 10.53
N LEU A 104 24.66 12.91 9.83
CA LEU A 104 25.73 13.80 9.34
C LEU A 104 25.33 14.56 8.07
N PHE A 105 24.70 13.88 7.13
CA PHE A 105 24.24 14.43 5.86
C PHE A 105 22.82 13.88 5.58
N PRO A 106 21.77 14.40 6.27
CA PRO A 106 20.34 14.20 5.96
C PRO A 106 19.96 14.62 4.55
N SER A 107 20.87 15.43 4.00
CA SER A 107 21.56 15.25 2.73
C SER A 107 21.49 13.82 2.11
N ILE A 108 22.09 13.45 0.99
CA ILE A 108 22.12 12.08 0.44
C ILE A 108 20.78 11.26 0.17
N THR A 109 19.67 11.43 0.90
CA THR A 109 18.38 10.75 0.80
C THR A 109 17.58 11.11 -0.46
N ALA A 110 17.65 12.34 -0.95
CA ALA A 110 16.97 12.82 -2.16
C ALA A 110 17.80 13.92 -2.86
N LEU A 111 18.78 13.50 -3.65
CA LEU A 111 19.70 14.37 -4.38
C LEU A 111 19.12 14.77 -5.72
N SER A 112 18.39 15.89 -5.78
CA SER A 112 17.74 16.37 -7.01
C SER A 112 18.61 17.32 -7.82
N PHE A 113 19.31 16.77 -8.81
CA PHE A 113 20.24 17.51 -9.69
C PHE A 113 19.59 18.69 -10.40
N VAL A 114 18.40 18.47 -10.95
CA VAL A 114 17.70 19.44 -11.80
C VAL A 114 17.31 20.69 -11.01
N CYS A 115 17.01 20.54 -9.73
CA CYS A 115 16.69 21.64 -8.82
C CYS A 115 17.89 22.56 -8.53
N TRP A 116 19.10 22.00 -8.56
CA TRP A 116 20.33 22.77 -8.33
C TRP A 116 20.74 23.62 -9.53
N VAL A 117 20.52 23.10 -10.74
CA VAL A 117 20.84 23.81 -11.99
C VAL A 117 19.80 24.90 -12.28
N TRP A 118 18.52 24.65 -12.00
CA TRP A 118 17.43 25.60 -12.27
C TRP A 118 16.67 26.00 -11.00
N LYS A 119 17.22 27.01 -10.30
CA LYS A 119 16.67 27.51 -9.03
C LYS A 119 15.43 28.41 -9.17
N ASP A 120 15.25 29.07 -10.31
CA ASP A 120 14.17 30.05 -10.48
C ASP A 120 12.99 29.51 -11.32
N SER A 121 13.14 28.34 -11.94
CA SER A 121 12.13 27.76 -12.82
C SER A 121 11.23 26.77 -12.08
N VAL A 122 9.96 27.12 -11.90
CA VAL A 122 8.93 26.25 -11.30
C VAL A 122 8.81 24.93 -12.06
N THR A 123 8.82 24.96 -13.39
CA THR A 123 8.71 23.75 -14.23
C THR A 123 9.92 22.84 -14.10
N ALA A 124 11.13 23.40 -14.03
CA ALA A 124 12.34 22.59 -13.84
C ALA A 124 12.35 21.94 -12.44
N GLN A 125 11.89 22.66 -11.42
CA GLN A 125 11.79 22.13 -10.07
C GLN A 125 10.73 21.03 -9.91
N GLN A 126 9.58 21.19 -10.58
CA GLN A 126 8.54 20.16 -10.67
C GLN A 126 9.01 18.89 -11.37
N ILE A 127 9.85 19.01 -12.39
CA ILE A 127 10.46 17.87 -13.09
C ILE A 127 11.54 17.22 -12.21
N GLY A 128 12.32 18.04 -11.52
CA GLY A 128 13.54 17.64 -10.82
C GLY A 128 13.36 17.05 -9.43
N SER A 129 12.38 17.51 -8.66
CA SER A 129 12.22 17.10 -7.26
C SER A 129 11.82 15.62 -7.16
N GLY A 130 12.53 14.83 -6.36
CA GLY A 130 12.21 13.45 -6.03
C GLY A 130 11.12 13.28 -4.98
N LEU A 131 10.94 14.26 -4.10
CA LEU A 131 9.93 14.22 -3.02
C LEU A 131 8.57 14.79 -3.44
N HIS A 132 8.57 15.86 -4.24
CA HIS A 132 7.36 16.62 -4.59
C HIS A 132 7.13 16.75 -6.09
N GLY A 133 8.02 16.17 -6.91
CA GLY A 133 7.98 16.26 -8.36
C GLY A 133 8.18 14.90 -9.04
N LEU A 134 8.48 14.93 -10.33
CA LEU A 134 8.63 13.73 -11.15
C LEU A 134 9.90 12.91 -10.79
N GLY A 135 10.86 13.52 -10.09
CA GLY A 135 12.11 12.88 -9.69
C GLY A 135 13.09 12.62 -10.83
N LEU A 136 12.95 13.32 -11.97
CA LEU A 136 13.92 13.21 -13.06
C LEU A 136 15.25 13.84 -12.61
N GLY A 137 16.27 12.99 -12.45
CA GLY A 137 17.57 13.42 -11.92
C GLY A 137 17.62 13.51 -10.40
N SER A 138 16.67 12.88 -9.69
CA SER A 138 16.74 12.69 -8.24
C SER A 138 17.30 11.30 -7.90
N PHE A 139 18.27 11.24 -6.99
CA PHE A 139 18.88 9.99 -6.53
C PHE A 139 18.87 9.88 -5.01
N ALA A 140 18.50 8.70 -4.52
CA ALA A 140 18.62 8.33 -3.12
C ALA A 140 19.81 7.38 -2.94
N LEU A 141 20.78 7.73 -2.09
CA LEU A 141 21.85 6.80 -1.66
C LEU A 141 21.60 6.24 -0.26
N ASP A 142 20.43 6.54 0.31
CA ASP A 142 19.95 5.92 1.53
C ASP A 142 19.10 4.69 1.19
N TRP A 143 19.51 3.53 1.72
CA TRP A 143 18.78 2.30 1.56
C TRP A 143 17.38 2.36 2.19
N SER A 144 17.18 3.14 3.26
CA SER A 144 15.86 3.26 3.88
C SER A 144 14.86 4.00 2.99
N THR A 145 15.32 5.02 2.26
CA THR A 145 14.52 5.74 1.26
C THR A 145 14.17 4.82 0.07
N VAL A 146 15.13 4.04 -0.42
CA VAL A 146 14.91 3.08 -1.54
C VAL A 146 13.96 1.95 -1.14
N ALA A 147 14.15 1.36 0.04
CA ALA A 147 13.37 0.22 0.51
C ALA A 147 12.04 0.61 1.16
N GLY A 148 11.87 1.87 1.57
CA GLY A 148 10.75 2.33 2.39
C GLY A 148 9.38 2.19 1.73
N PHE A 149 9.29 2.35 0.41
CA PHE A 149 8.01 2.29 -0.32
C PHE A 149 7.82 1.01 -1.14
N LEU A 150 8.87 0.52 -1.82
CA LEU A 150 8.80 -0.65 -2.71
C LEU A 150 9.16 -1.98 -2.01
N GLY A 151 9.51 -1.93 -0.71
CA GLY A 151 10.12 -3.04 0.00
C GLY A 151 11.57 -3.28 -0.43
N SER A 152 12.16 -4.41 -0.05
CA SER A 152 13.54 -4.72 -0.46
C SER A 152 13.60 -5.12 -1.94
N PRO A 153 14.22 -4.31 -2.82
CA PRO A 153 14.31 -4.65 -4.24
C PRO A 153 15.18 -5.89 -4.47
N LEU A 154 16.11 -6.21 -3.56
CA LEU A 154 16.94 -7.42 -3.61
C LEU A 154 16.14 -8.71 -3.49
N ALA A 155 14.99 -8.66 -2.79
CA ALA A 155 14.11 -9.82 -2.68
C ALA A 155 13.23 -9.99 -3.92
N THR A 156 13.06 -8.95 -4.73
CA THR A 156 12.11 -8.97 -5.85
C THR A 156 12.79 -9.52 -7.11
N PRO A 157 12.17 -10.45 -7.86
CA PRO A 157 12.75 -10.96 -9.10
C PRO A 157 12.99 -9.86 -10.15
N GLY A 158 14.08 -9.96 -10.90
CA GLY A 158 14.49 -8.95 -11.88
C GLY A 158 13.42 -8.61 -12.92
N PHE A 159 12.65 -9.59 -13.41
CA PHE A 159 11.57 -9.35 -14.37
C PHE A 159 10.46 -8.45 -13.78
N ALA A 160 10.15 -8.60 -12.50
CA ALA A 160 9.13 -7.81 -11.83
C ALA A 160 9.63 -6.38 -11.61
N ILE A 161 10.91 -6.21 -11.28
CA ILE A 161 11.56 -4.89 -11.17
C ILE A 161 11.50 -4.14 -12.50
N VAL A 162 11.88 -4.80 -13.60
CA VAL A 162 11.84 -4.18 -14.93
C VAL A 162 10.41 -3.80 -15.31
N ASN A 163 9.43 -4.66 -15.06
CA ASN A 163 8.03 -4.37 -15.35
C ASN A 163 7.51 -3.16 -14.55
N MET A 164 7.85 -3.08 -13.26
CA MET A 164 7.52 -1.92 -12.42
C MET A 164 8.20 -0.64 -12.90
N LEU A 165 9.47 -0.72 -13.33
CA LEU A 165 10.19 0.43 -13.88
C LEU A 165 9.55 0.93 -15.18
N VAL A 166 9.17 0.02 -16.08
CA VAL A 166 8.47 0.39 -17.33
C VAL A 166 7.12 1.06 -17.01
N GLY A 167 6.35 0.49 -16.10
CA GLY A 167 5.09 1.10 -15.64
C GLY A 167 5.30 2.47 -15.02
N PHE A 168 6.33 2.63 -14.18
CA PHE A 168 6.70 3.92 -13.59
C PHE A 168 7.04 4.96 -14.66
N VAL A 169 7.88 4.63 -15.64
CA VAL A 169 8.26 5.54 -16.73
C VAL A 169 7.03 5.96 -17.54
N LEU A 170 6.18 5.02 -17.93
CA LEU A 170 4.98 5.33 -18.72
C LEU A 170 4.01 6.25 -17.96
N VAL A 171 3.83 6.03 -16.67
CA VAL A 171 2.84 6.79 -15.88
C VAL A 171 3.40 8.13 -15.44
N VAL A 172 4.58 8.13 -14.84
CA VAL A 172 5.19 9.32 -14.22
C VAL A 172 5.87 10.19 -15.26
N TYR A 173 6.51 9.64 -16.29
CA TYR A 173 7.24 10.42 -17.30
C TYR A 173 6.50 10.66 -18.62
N VAL A 174 5.38 9.96 -18.86
CA VAL A 174 4.57 10.20 -20.06
C VAL A 174 3.16 10.66 -19.70
N ALA A 175 2.36 9.83 -19.04
CA ALA A 175 0.95 10.13 -18.81
C ALA A 175 0.73 11.37 -17.92
N LEU A 176 1.48 11.49 -16.83
CA LEU A 176 1.38 12.60 -15.88
C LEU A 176 1.79 13.95 -16.51
N PRO A 177 2.96 14.07 -17.15
CA PRO A 177 3.34 15.19 -18.00
C PRO A 177 2.27 15.62 -19.00
N VAL A 178 1.79 14.68 -19.81
CA VAL A 178 0.79 14.97 -20.84
C VAL A 178 -0.46 15.54 -20.18
N ALA A 179 -1.00 14.87 -19.16
CA ALA A 179 -2.22 15.31 -18.50
C ALA A 179 -2.09 16.68 -17.79
N TYR A 180 -0.94 16.97 -17.16
CA TYR A 180 -0.71 18.24 -16.47
C TYR A 180 -0.47 19.39 -17.44
N TRP A 181 0.40 19.20 -18.44
CA TRP A 181 0.75 20.27 -19.38
C TRP A 181 -0.29 20.49 -20.47
N THR A 182 -1.16 19.52 -20.80
CA THR A 182 -2.34 19.78 -21.66
C THR A 182 -3.51 20.40 -20.89
N ASP A 183 -3.32 20.75 -19.61
CA ASP A 183 -4.34 21.30 -18.70
C ASP A 183 -5.64 20.48 -18.68
N LEU A 184 -5.51 19.15 -18.64
CA LEU A 184 -6.67 18.26 -18.65
C LEU A 184 -7.51 18.52 -17.38
N TYR A 185 -8.76 18.96 -17.56
CA TYR A 185 -9.68 19.32 -16.47
C TYR A 185 -9.20 20.45 -15.53
N GLY A 186 -8.36 21.37 -16.00
CA GLY A 186 -7.84 22.47 -15.16
C GLY A 186 -6.77 22.00 -14.16
N ALA A 187 -6.04 20.94 -14.52
CA ALA A 187 -4.96 20.33 -13.75
C ALA A 187 -3.93 21.33 -13.20
N ARG A 188 -3.61 22.40 -13.94
CA ARG A 188 -2.56 23.36 -13.56
C ARG A 188 -2.88 24.15 -12.29
N LYS A 189 -4.15 24.17 -11.86
CA LYS A 189 -4.62 24.82 -10.63
C LYS A 189 -4.12 24.12 -9.36
N PHE A 190 -3.70 22.86 -9.49
CA PHE A 190 -3.28 22.03 -8.37
C PHE A 190 -1.78 21.67 -8.48
N PRO A 191 -1.12 21.28 -7.37
CA PRO A 191 0.21 20.70 -7.41
C PRO A 191 0.22 19.39 -8.23
N ILE A 192 1.34 19.08 -8.90
CA ILE A 192 1.46 17.86 -9.74
C ILE A 192 1.28 16.59 -8.89
N ILE A 193 1.99 16.53 -7.76
CA ILE A 193 1.96 15.43 -6.81
C ILE A 193 1.49 15.96 -5.47
N SER A 194 0.30 15.54 -5.06
CA SER A 194 -0.21 15.82 -3.72
C SER A 194 -1.23 14.77 -3.31
N SER A 195 -1.18 14.36 -2.05
CA SER A 195 -2.18 13.51 -1.40
C SER A 195 -3.39 14.30 -0.88
N HIS A 196 -3.34 15.64 -0.90
CA HIS A 196 -4.39 16.49 -0.38
C HIS A 196 -5.53 16.71 -1.39
N VAL A 197 -6.69 17.07 -0.86
CA VAL A 197 -7.91 17.36 -1.62
C VAL A 197 -8.10 18.87 -1.72
N PHE A 198 -8.51 19.36 -2.88
CA PHE A 198 -8.59 20.78 -3.20
C PHE A 198 -9.99 21.24 -3.59
N ASP A 199 -10.29 22.52 -3.33
CA ASP A 199 -11.49 23.21 -3.80
C ASP A 199 -11.38 23.61 -5.29
N ALA A 200 -12.37 24.35 -5.82
CA ALA A 200 -12.34 24.82 -7.21
C ALA A 200 -11.27 25.89 -7.50
N ASN A 201 -10.73 26.51 -6.44
CA ASN A 201 -9.80 27.64 -6.50
C ASN A 201 -8.35 27.22 -6.19
N GLY A 202 -8.09 25.94 -5.90
CA GLY A 202 -6.76 25.41 -5.59
C GLY A 202 -6.38 25.51 -4.10
N LYS A 203 -7.30 25.89 -3.21
CA LYS A 203 -7.09 25.88 -1.75
C LYS A 203 -7.41 24.51 -1.17
N ALA A 204 -6.85 24.24 0.02
CA ALA A 204 -7.19 23.04 0.79
C ALA A 204 -8.71 22.96 1.01
N TYR A 205 -9.27 21.78 0.80
CA TYR A 205 -10.72 21.58 0.87
C TYR A 205 -11.23 21.69 2.30
N ASN A 206 -12.16 22.62 2.57
CA ASN A 206 -12.73 22.79 3.91
C ASN A 206 -13.85 21.76 4.14
N ILE A 207 -13.69 20.94 5.17
CA ILE A 207 -14.52 19.75 5.41
C ILE A 207 -15.73 20.06 6.29
N SER A 208 -15.63 21.05 7.17
CA SER A 208 -16.74 21.48 8.04
C SER A 208 -17.95 22.00 7.25
N GLU A 209 -17.74 22.47 6.02
CA GLU A 209 -18.81 22.93 5.13
C GLU A 209 -19.67 21.80 4.53
N ILE A 210 -19.14 20.56 4.48
CA ILE A 210 -19.81 19.42 3.81
C ILE A 210 -20.25 18.30 4.77
N LEU A 211 -19.77 18.33 6.01
CA LEU A 211 -20.02 17.32 7.02
C LEU A 211 -20.69 17.98 8.22
N ILE A 212 -21.88 17.49 8.59
CA ILE A 212 -22.51 17.91 9.83
C ILE A 212 -21.72 17.30 10.98
N GLU A 213 -20.98 18.11 11.73
CA GLU A 213 -20.08 17.65 12.80
C GLU A 213 -20.76 16.77 13.87
N SER A 214 -22.07 16.95 14.09
CA SER A 214 -22.83 16.20 15.10
C SER A 214 -23.27 14.81 14.66
N THR A 215 -23.59 14.61 13.37
CA THR A 215 -24.12 13.33 12.85
C THR A 215 -23.13 12.59 11.95
N PHE A 216 -22.06 13.28 11.50
CA PHE A 216 -21.15 12.83 10.44
C PHE A 216 -21.89 12.39 9.17
N GLU A 217 -23.06 12.99 8.93
CA GLU A 217 -23.81 12.81 7.70
C GLU A 217 -23.46 13.91 6.70
N PHE A 218 -23.47 13.52 5.43
CA PHE A 218 -23.17 14.41 4.32
C PHE A 218 -24.24 15.49 4.13
N ASN A 219 -23.85 16.76 4.24
CA ASN A 219 -24.72 17.90 3.94
C ASN A 219 -24.72 18.20 2.42
N ARG A 220 -25.82 17.85 1.74
CA ARG A 220 -25.97 18.11 0.30
C ARG A 220 -26.01 19.60 -0.04
N ALA A 221 -26.70 20.40 0.77
CA ALA A 221 -26.86 21.83 0.50
C ALA A 221 -25.54 22.60 0.65
N GLY A 222 -24.72 22.23 1.64
CA GLY A 222 -23.37 22.77 1.82
C GLY A 222 -22.42 22.37 0.69
N TYR A 223 -22.51 21.13 0.20
CA TYR A 223 -21.69 20.66 -0.92
C TYR A 223 -22.00 21.38 -2.24
N ASP A 224 -23.28 21.54 -2.58
CA ASP A 224 -23.68 22.18 -3.84
C ASP A 224 -23.38 23.70 -3.83
N GLY A 225 -23.32 24.33 -2.64
CA GLY A 225 -22.98 25.75 -2.46
C GLY A 225 -21.49 26.07 -2.34
N TYR A 226 -20.67 25.15 -1.81
CA TYR A 226 -19.24 25.39 -1.55
C TYR A 226 -18.38 25.17 -2.81
N SER A 227 -18.02 23.92 -3.11
CA SER A 227 -17.25 23.56 -4.30
C SER A 227 -17.21 22.05 -4.48
N LYS A 228 -16.90 21.60 -5.70
CA LYS A 228 -16.66 20.19 -5.98
C LYS A 228 -15.24 19.81 -5.55
N VAL A 229 -15.10 18.59 -5.05
CA VAL A 229 -13.82 17.99 -4.70
C VAL A 229 -12.97 17.80 -5.95
N ASN A 230 -11.77 18.39 -5.96
CA ASN A 230 -10.75 18.20 -6.98
C ASN A 230 -9.51 17.51 -6.38
N LEU A 231 -8.80 16.77 -7.24
CA LEU A 231 -7.62 15.98 -6.87
C LEU A 231 -6.44 16.34 -7.78
N SER A 232 -5.23 16.10 -7.29
CA SER A 232 -4.02 16.22 -8.13
C SER A 232 -4.04 15.19 -9.25
N VAL A 233 -3.43 15.53 -10.40
CA VAL A 233 -3.41 14.66 -11.58
C VAL A 233 -2.75 13.32 -11.29
N PHE A 234 -1.64 13.33 -10.55
CA PHE A 234 -0.96 12.10 -10.15
C PHE A 234 -1.87 11.20 -9.31
N PHE A 235 -2.60 11.77 -8.36
CA PHE A 235 -3.49 10.99 -7.49
C PHE A 235 -4.66 10.38 -8.27
N VAL A 236 -5.20 11.09 -9.26
CA VAL A 236 -6.22 10.54 -10.18
C VAL A 236 -5.67 9.38 -11.01
N LEU A 237 -4.49 9.54 -11.62
CA LEU A 237 -3.84 8.48 -12.41
C LEU A 237 -3.52 7.26 -11.54
N ALA A 238 -3.01 7.49 -10.32
CA ALA A 238 -2.70 6.43 -9.36
C ALA A 238 -3.96 5.62 -8.97
N TYR A 239 -5.10 6.27 -8.74
CA TYR A 239 -6.36 5.56 -8.50
C TYR A 239 -6.82 4.78 -9.74
N GLY A 240 -6.76 5.39 -10.93
CA GLY A 240 -7.11 4.72 -12.19
C GLY A 240 -6.29 3.44 -12.41
N LEU A 241 -4.98 3.52 -12.20
CA LEU A 241 -4.07 2.39 -12.33
C LEU A 241 -4.24 1.35 -11.21
N SER A 242 -4.65 1.77 -10.02
CA SER A 242 -4.96 0.84 -8.93
C SER A 242 -6.16 -0.06 -9.29
N PHE A 243 -7.18 0.49 -9.95
CA PHE A 243 -8.30 -0.29 -10.48
C PHE A 243 -7.87 -1.24 -11.59
N ALA A 244 -7.10 -0.74 -12.55
CA ALA A 244 -6.56 -1.55 -13.64
C ALA A 244 -5.66 -2.67 -13.11
N GLY A 245 -4.82 -2.38 -12.12
CA GLY A 245 -3.93 -3.34 -11.47
C GLY A 245 -4.70 -4.48 -10.81
N LEU A 246 -5.76 -4.20 -10.06
CA LEU A 246 -6.60 -5.24 -9.44
C LEU A 246 -7.34 -6.09 -10.49
N ALA A 247 -7.90 -5.48 -11.54
CA ALA A 247 -8.53 -6.23 -12.64
C ALA A 247 -7.51 -7.09 -13.41
N ALA A 248 -6.32 -6.55 -13.65
CA ALA A 248 -5.21 -7.25 -14.27
C ALA A 248 -4.72 -8.42 -13.40
N THR A 249 -4.68 -8.27 -12.07
CA THR A 249 -4.29 -9.38 -11.17
C THR A 249 -5.23 -10.58 -11.32
N VAL A 250 -6.54 -10.33 -11.33
CA VAL A 250 -7.55 -11.39 -11.49
C VAL A 250 -7.43 -12.02 -12.88
N SER A 251 -7.33 -11.21 -13.92
CA SER A 251 -7.23 -11.68 -15.32
C SER A 251 -5.95 -12.48 -15.57
N HIS A 252 -4.80 -12.00 -15.06
CA HIS A 252 -3.51 -12.68 -15.16
C HIS A 252 -3.54 -14.04 -14.45
N VAL A 253 -4.07 -14.09 -13.22
CA VAL A 253 -4.16 -15.35 -12.48
C VAL A 253 -5.15 -16.30 -13.14
N ALA A 254 -6.29 -15.82 -13.64
CA ALA A 254 -7.28 -16.65 -14.32
C ALA A 254 -6.74 -17.25 -15.63
N LEU A 255 -6.03 -16.47 -16.45
CA LEU A 255 -5.54 -16.90 -17.76
C LEU A 255 -4.28 -17.77 -17.67
N PHE A 256 -3.27 -17.34 -16.91
CA PHE A 256 -1.95 -18.01 -16.88
C PHE A 256 -1.88 -19.10 -15.81
N HIS A 257 -2.45 -18.84 -14.64
CA HIS A 257 -2.39 -19.79 -13.52
C HIS A 257 -3.69 -20.58 -13.34
N GLY A 258 -4.80 -20.19 -13.99
CA GLY A 258 -6.11 -20.82 -13.77
C GLY A 258 -6.14 -22.29 -14.15
N ARG A 259 -5.48 -22.70 -15.24
CA ARG A 259 -5.36 -24.13 -15.61
C ARG A 259 -4.59 -24.92 -14.56
N THR A 260 -3.49 -24.36 -14.06
CA THR A 260 -2.65 -24.98 -13.02
C THR A 260 -3.39 -25.04 -11.68
N ILE A 261 -4.10 -23.97 -11.29
CA ILE A 261 -4.94 -23.93 -10.10
C ILE A 261 -6.06 -24.98 -10.21
N TRP A 262 -6.73 -25.08 -11.36
CA TRP A 262 -7.79 -26.06 -11.59
C TRP A 262 -7.29 -27.51 -11.53
N GLN A 263 -6.14 -27.78 -12.14
CA GLN A 263 -5.47 -29.08 -12.04
C GLN A 263 -5.04 -29.38 -10.60
N GLN A 264 -4.51 -28.40 -9.88
CA GLN A 264 -4.17 -28.51 -8.46
C GLN A 264 -5.41 -28.74 -7.59
N THR A 265 -6.54 -28.06 -7.86
CA THR A 265 -7.81 -28.30 -7.16
C THR A 265 -8.29 -29.72 -7.42
N LYS A 266 -8.30 -30.18 -8.67
CA LYS A 266 -8.71 -31.56 -9.03
C LYS A 266 -7.79 -32.61 -8.41
N ALA A 267 -6.49 -32.39 -8.42
CA ALA A 267 -5.51 -33.32 -7.88
C ALA A 267 -5.41 -33.26 -6.35
N SER A 268 -5.76 -32.12 -5.74
CA SER A 268 -5.95 -31.93 -4.31
C SER A 268 -7.07 -32.81 -3.77
N PHE A 269 -8.16 -32.98 -4.53
CA PHE A 269 -9.21 -33.94 -4.22
C PHE A 269 -8.77 -35.40 -4.40
N GLN A 270 -7.69 -35.66 -5.15
CA GLN A 270 -7.15 -37.01 -5.42
C GLN A 270 -5.86 -37.33 -4.66
N ASP A 271 -5.41 -36.44 -3.75
CA ASP A 271 -4.20 -36.56 -2.91
C ASP A 271 -2.88 -36.92 -3.62
N LYS A 272 -2.77 -36.66 -4.92
CA LYS A 272 -1.67 -37.14 -5.79
C LYS A 272 -0.50 -36.18 -6.03
N PHE A 273 -0.51 -34.98 -5.45
CA PHE A 273 0.62 -34.03 -5.58
C PHE A 273 1.28 -33.80 -4.22
N GLY A 274 2.55 -34.18 -4.12
CA GLY A 274 3.42 -33.79 -3.01
C GLY A 274 4.83 -33.58 -3.52
N ASP A 275 5.30 -32.34 -3.47
CA ASP A 275 6.72 -32.03 -3.61
C ASP A 275 7.54 -32.78 -2.55
N VAL A 276 8.84 -32.99 -2.78
CA VAL A 276 9.76 -33.67 -1.86
C VAL A 276 9.71 -33.01 -0.48
N HIS A 277 9.65 -31.68 -0.42
CA HIS A 277 9.53 -30.96 0.85
C HIS A 277 8.21 -31.27 1.56
N THR A 278 7.09 -31.34 0.83
CA THR A 278 5.76 -31.65 1.37
C THR A 278 5.67 -33.10 1.84
N ARG A 279 6.27 -34.03 1.10
CA ARG A 279 6.34 -35.45 1.49
C ARG A 279 7.14 -35.64 2.78
N LEU A 280 8.28 -34.96 2.89
CA LEU A 280 9.10 -34.96 4.11
C LEU A 280 8.33 -34.35 5.30
N MET A 281 7.65 -33.22 5.10
CA MET A 281 6.87 -32.58 6.15
C MET A 281 5.69 -33.44 6.61
N ARG A 282 4.92 -34.03 5.69
CA ARG A 282 3.79 -34.92 6.03
C ARG A 282 4.23 -36.20 6.75
N LYS A 283 5.42 -36.71 6.46
CA LYS A 283 5.96 -37.92 7.12
C LYS A 283 6.34 -37.65 8.57
N ASN A 284 6.90 -36.48 8.85
CA ASN A 284 7.51 -36.17 10.16
C ASN A 284 6.64 -35.30 11.06
N TYR A 285 5.65 -34.58 10.51
CA TYR A 285 4.82 -33.64 11.26
C TYR A 285 3.34 -33.78 10.94
N GLU A 286 2.51 -33.74 11.98
CA GLU A 286 1.07 -33.71 11.82
C GLU A 286 0.60 -32.35 11.25
N PRO A 287 -0.28 -32.36 10.23
CA PRO A 287 -0.84 -31.12 9.70
C PRO A 287 -1.73 -30.42 10.73
N VAL A 288 -1.94 -29.12 10.54
CA VAL A 288 -2.88 -28.35 11.37
C VAL A 288 -4.29 -28.76 10.96
N PRO A 289 -5.15 -29.18 11.90
CA PRO A 289 -6.53 -29.52 11.59
C PRO A 289 -7.28 -28.33 10.99
N GLN A 290 -8.06 -28.55 9.93
CA GLN A 290 -8.83 -27.47 9.29
C GLN A 290 -9.85 -26.82 10.24
N TRP A 291 -10.35 -27.55 11.24
CA TRP A 291 -11.30 -27.03 12.21
C TRP A 291 -10.72 -25.91 13.10
N TRP A 292 -9.39 -25.84 13.31
CA TRP A 292 -8.77 -24.73 14.04
C TRP A 292 -8.98 -23.40 13.29
N PHE A 293 -8.87 -23.45 11.96
CA PHE A 293 -9.08 -22.30 11.08
C PHE A 293 -10.56 -21.89 11.05
N TYR A 294 -11.48 -22.86 10.93
CA TYR A 294 -12.92 -22.57 10.94
C TYR A 294 -13.40 -22.05 12.30
N ALA A 295 -12.92 -22.62 13.40
CA ALA A 295 -13.25 -22.15 14.76
C ALA A 295 -12.77 -20.71 14.98
N LEU A 296 -11.53 -20.40 14.58
CA LEU A 296 -11.00 -19.04 14.63
C LEU A 296 -11.82 -18.08 13.75
N LEU A 297 -12.17 -18.49 12.53
CA LEU A 297 -12.97 -17.69 11.61
C LEU A 297 -14.34 -17.35 12.21
N ILE A 298 -15.07 -18.34 12.74
CA ILE A 298 -16.39 -18.13 13.34
C ILE A 298 -16.30 -17.20 14.57
N LEU A 299 -15.30 -17.41 15.43
CA LEU A 299 -15.07 -16.57 16.60
C LEU A 299 -14.82 -15.11 16.20
N VAL A 300 -13.92 -14.89 15.24
CA VAL A 300 -13.54 -13.53 14.80
C VAL A 300 -14.68 -12.85 14.04
N ILE A 301 -15.48 -13.58 13.27
CA ILE A 301 -16.72 -13.06 12.66
C ILE A 301 -17.65 -12.54 13.76
N GLY A 302 -17.92 -13.35 14.79
CA GLY A 302 -18.78 -12.94 15.90
C GLY A 302 -18.29 -11.68 16.60
N LEU A 303 -16.98 -11.62 16.90
CA LEU A 303 -16.36 -10.44 17.50
C LEU A 303 -16.39 -9.20 16.58
N SER A 304 -16.23 -9.38 15.26
CA SER A 304 -16.28 -8.28 14.29
C SER A 304 -17.68 -7.68 14.16
N LEU A 305 -18.73 -8.52 14.19
CA LEU A 305 -20.12 -8.08 14.20
C LEU A 305 -20.44 -7.35 15.51
N PHE A 306 -19.97 -7.87 16.65
CA PHE A 306 -20.12 -7.20 17.94
C PHE A 306 -19.40 -5.86 17.99
N ALA A 307 -18.20 -5.74 17.39
CA ALA A 307 -17.47 -4.48 17.31
C ALA A 307 -18.22 -3.42 16.48
N CYS A 308 -18.88 -3.82 15.39
CA CYS A 308 -19.54 -2.90 14.45
C CYS A 308 -20.96 -2.48 14.87
N GLU A 309 -21.80 -3.43 15.29
CA GLU A 309 -23.19 -3.16 15.73
C GLU A 309 -23.27 -2.81 17.22
N GLY A 310 -22.29 -3.25 18.02
CA GLY A 310 -22.19 -2.92 19.43
C GLY A 310 -21.81 -1.47 19.70
N PHE A 311 -21.72 -1.11 20.98
CA PHE A 311 -21.27 0.21 21.45
C PHE A 311 -22.05 1.40 20.87
N GLY A 312 -23.31 1.21 20.47
CA GLY A 312 -24.16 2.27 19.92
C GLY A 312 -23.83 2.65 18.47
N ARG A 313 -23.35 1.70 17.64
CA ARG A 313 -23.05 1.89 16.20
C ARG A 313 -22.06 3.01 15.92
N GLN A 314 -21.04 3.16 16.76
CA GLN A 314 -20.01 4.20 16.62
C GLN A 314 -19.27 4.12 15.27
N LEU A 315 -19.01 2.91 14.76
CA LEU A 315 -18.34 2.66 13.48
C LEU A 315 -19.27 2.81 12.26
N GLN A 316 -20.58 2.92 12.47
CA GLN A 316 -21.61 3.10 11.43
C GLN A 316 -21.66 2.02 10.34
N LEU A 317 -20.88 0.93 10.44
CA LEU A 317 -20.86 -0.16 9.47
C LEU A 317 -21.89 -1.24 9.86
N PRO A 318 -22.91 -1.50 9.03
CA PRO A 318 -23.90 -2.54 9.32
C PRO A 318 -23.34 -3.96 9.13
N TYR A 319 -23.99 -4.95 9.76
CA TYR A 319 -23.58 -6.37 9.69
C TYR A 319 -23.32 -6.89 8.26
N TRP A 320 -24.15 -6.52 7.28
CA TRP A 320 -23.99 -6.94 5.89
C TRP A 320 -22.73 -6.37 5.24
N GLY A 321 -22.31 -5.16 5.65
CA GLY A 321 -21.08 -4.53 5.19
C GLY A 321 -19.84 -5.29 5.67
N VAL A 322 -19.85 -5.77 6.92
CA VAL A 322 -18.77 -6.61 7.45
C VAL A 322 -18.66 -7.91 6.66
N ILE A 323 -19.80 -8.59 6.41
CA ILE A 323 -19.83 -9.84 5.63
C ILE A 323 -19.33 -9.62 4.20
N LEU A 324 -19.77 -8.54 3.55
CA LEU A 324 -19.33 -8.21 2.20
C LEU A 324 -17.81 -7.93 2.15
N ALA A 325 -17.25 -7.22 3.14
CA ALA A 325 -15.81 -6.99 3.23
C ALA A 325 -15.03 -8.31 3.35
N MET A 326 -15.55 -9.26 4.14
CA MET A 326 -14.95 -10.60 4.31
C MET A 326 -15.00 -11.41 3.02
N VAL A 327 -16.12 -11.40 2.30
CA VAL A 327 -16.24 -12.09 1.01
C VAL A 327 -15.28 -11.50 -0.02
N LEU A 328 -15.18 -10.17 -0.07
CA LEU A 328 -14.25 -9.47 -0.96
C LEU A 328 -12.79 -9.85 -0.63
N ALA A 329 -12.40 -9.79 0.64
CA ALA A 329 -11.06 -10.17 1.08
C ALA A 329 -10.75 -11.64 0.75
N PHE A 330 -11.69 -12.54 0.99
CA PHE A 330 -11.56 -13.97 0.69
C PHE A 330 -11.30 -14.23 -0.80
N VAL A 331 -12.09 -13.61 -1.69
CA VAL A 331 -11.97 -13.80 -3.15
C VAL A 331 -10.62 -13.31 -3.66
N PHE A 332 -10.17 -12.13 -3.22
CA PHE A 332 -8.91 -11.54 -3.69
C PHE A 332 -7.66 -12.10 -2.99
N THR A 333 -7.80 -12.82 -1.87
CA THR A 333 -6.66 -13.44 -1.17
C THR A 333 -5.89 -14.40 -2.08
N LEU A 334 -6.58 -15.21 -2.90
CA LEU A 334 -5.91 -16.17 -3.79
C LEU A 334 -5.17 -15.48 -4.95
N PRO A 335 -5.80 -14.62 -5.78
CA PRO A 335 -5.10 -13.95 -6.88
C PRO A 335 -3.93 -13.08 -6.41
N VAL A 336 -4.14 -12.28 -5.37
CA VAL A 336 -3.08 -11.43 -4.81
C VAL A 336 -1.98 -12.29 -4.19
N GLY A 337 -2.34 -13.37 -3.48
CA GLY A 337 -1.38 -14.30 -2.90
C GLY A 337 -0.48 -14.98 -3.93
N VAL A 338 -1.01 -15.36 -5.09
CA VAL A 338 -0.22 -15.95 -6.19
C VAL A 338 0.80 -14.95 -6.74
N ILE A 339 0.40 -13.69 -6.93
CA ILE A 339 1.30 -12.64 -7.43
C ILE A 339 2.37 -12.32 -6.39
N THR A 340 2.00 -12.18 -5.11
CA THR A 340 2.97 -11.94 -4.04
C THR A 340 3.95 -13.11 -3.88
N ALA A 341 3.47 -14.35 -3.96
CA ALA A 341 4.31 -15.55 -3.83
C ALA A 341 5.33 -15.72 -4.99
N THR A 342 5.08 -15.11 -6.15
CA THR A 342 5.95 -15.22 -7.34
C THR A 342 6.80 -13.97 -7.54
N THR A 343 6.21 -12.78 -7.41
CA THR A 343 6.83 -11.48 -7.73
C THR A 343 7.27 -10.68 -6.52
N ASN A 344 6.92 -11.10 -5.29
CA ASN A 344 7.14 -10.32 -4.07
C ASN A 344 6.37 -8.98 -4.01
N GLN A 345 5.39 -8.77 -4.88
CA GLN A 345 4.56 -7.56 -4.91
C GLN A 345 3.15 -7.84 -4.43
N GLN A 346 2.61 -6.96 -3.58
CA GLN A 346 1.28 -7.09 -2.99
C GLN A 346 0.37 -5.97 -3.47
N ALA A 347 -0.68 -6.33 -4.21
CA ALA A 347 -1.74 -5.40 -4.61
C ALA A 347 -2.69 -5.14 -3.43
N GLY A 348 -2.99 -3.89 -3.13
CA GLY A 348 -3.92 -3.51 -2.05
C GLY A 348 -5.36 -3.40 -2.54
N LEU A 349 -6.33 -3.90 -1.75
CA LEU A 349 -7.78 -3.75 -2.04
C LEU A 349 -8.36 -2.38 -1.69
N ASN A 350 -7.55 -1.49 -1.13
CA ASN A 350 -7.95 -0.22 -0.53
C ASN A 350 -8.98 0.52 -1.41
N VAL A 351 -8.65 0.75 -2.68
CA VAL A 351 -9.45 1.58 -3.58
C VAL A 351 -10.77 0.92 -3.99
N ILE A 352 -10.76 -0.37 -4.34
CA ILE A 352 -11.99 -1.09 -4.73
C ILE A 352 -12.92 -1.24 -3.54
N SER A 353 -12.38 -1.54 -2.36
CA SER A 353 -13.19 -1.67 -1.15
C SER A 353 -13.90 -0.36 -0.80
N GLU A 354 -13.19 0.77 -0.90
CA GLU A 354 -13.76 2.11 -0.67
C GLU A 354 -14.82 2.47 -1.71
N MET A 355 -14.60 2.12 -2.98
CA MET A 355 -15.55 2.40 -4.04
C MET A 355 -16.84 1.59 -3.90
N ILE A 356 -16.76 0.29 -3.61
CA ILE A 356 -17.93 -0.60 -3.47
C ILE A 356 -18.84 -0.09 -2.35
N ILE A 357 -18.28 0.15 -1.16
CA ILE A 357 -19.07 0.64 -0.03
C ILE A 357 -19.54 2.09 -0.25
N GLY A 358 -18.74 2.92 -0.94
CA GLY A 358 -19.17 4.27 -1.33
C GLY A 358 -20.38 4.28 -2.25
N TYR A 359 -20.53 3.28 -3.14
CA TYR A 359 -21.72 3.11 -3.98
C TYR A 359 -22.93 2.58 -3.18
N MET A 360 -22.72 1.59 -2.30
CA MET A 360 -23.80 0.92 -1.58
C MET A 360 -24.29 1.67 -0.35
N TYR A 361 -23.39 2.39 0.33
CA TYR A 361 -23.65 3.09 1.58
C TYR A 361 -23.01 4.50 1.58
N PRO A 362 -23.46 5.40 0.69
CA PRO A 362 -22.87 6.72 0.53
C PRO A 362 -23.14 7.65 1.71
N GLY A 363 -22.21 8.57 1.97
CA GLY A 363 -22.37 9.66 2.94
C GLY A 363 -21.97 9.32 4.37
N LYS A 364 -21.33 8.16 4.60
CA LYS A 364 -20.82 7.73 5.92
C LYS A 364 -19.33 7.40 5.87
N PRO A 365 -18.44 8.33 6.27
CA PRO A 365 -16.99 8.12 6.18
C PRO A 365 -16.50 7.00 7.09
N LEU A 366 -17.02 6.90 8.33
CA LEU A 366 -16.60 5.89 9.30
C LEU A 366 -16.89 4.46 8.81
N ALA A 367 -18.06 4.24 8.22
CA ALA A 367 -18.43 2.96 7.64
C ALA A 367 -17.50 2.59 6.47
N ASN A 368 -17.14 3.57 5.64
CA ASN A 368 -16.20 3.37 4.53
C ASN A 368 -14.81 2.94 5.02
N VAL A 369 -14.25 3.66 6.00
CA VAL A 369 -12.92 3.33 6.55
C VAL A 369 -12.94 1.97 7.24
N ALA A 370 -14.00 1.64 7.98
CA ALA A 370 -14.14 0.33 8.63
C ALA A 370 -14.22 -0.81 7.60
N PHE A 371 -14.99 -0.64 6.53
CA PHE A 371 -15.10 -1.61 5.44
C PHE A 371 -13.76 -1.84 4.74
N LYS A 372 -13.04 -0.76 4.39
CA LYS A 372 -11.70 -0.84 3.80
C LYS A 372 -10.71 -1.58 4.69
N THR A 373 -10.75 -1.28 5.99
CA THR A 373 -9.88 -1.88 7.01
C THR A 373 -10.12 -3.38 7.08
N TYR A 374 -11.39 -3.81 7.20
CA TYR A 374 -11.74 -5.23 7.19
C TYR A 374 -11.41 -5.93 5.87
N GLY A 375 -11.52 -5.25 4.72
CA GLY A 375 -11.19 -5.84 3.42
C GLY A 375 -9.68 -6.01 3.20
N THR A 376 -8.91 -4.93 3.35
CA THR A 376 -7.50 -4.90 2.93
C THR A 376 -6.56 -5.50 3.97
N ILE A 377 -6.75 -5.18 5.26
CA ILE A 377 -5.83 -5.66 6.30
C ILE A 377 -6.01 -7.16 6.52
N SER A 378 -7.24 -7.67 6.50
CA SER A 378 -7.49 -9.11 6.64
C SER A 378 -6.86 -9.92 5.51
N MET A 379 -6.95 -9.44 4.26
CA MET A 379 -6.27 -10.08 3.13
C MET A 379 -4.75 -10.03 3.28
N SER A 380 -4.18 -8.85 3.60
CA SER A 380 -2.73 -8.72 3.76
C SER A 380 -2.20 -9.61 4.89
N GLN A 381 -2.95 -9.73 5.98
CA GLN A 381 -2.61 -10.59 7.11
C GLN A 381 -2.74 -12.08 6.78
N ALA A 382 -3.73 -12.48 5.97
CA ALA A 382 -3.84 -13.84 5.45
C ALA A 382 -2.63 -14.22 4.57
N ILE A 383 -2.20 -13.33 3.68
CA ILE A 383 -1.04 -13.53 2.79
C ILE A 383 0.26 -13.62 3.60
N THR A 384 0.45 -12.72 4.57
CA THR A 384 1.64 -12.72 5.46
C THR A 384 1.72 -14.02 6.26
N PHE A 385 0.60 -14.47 6.82
CA PHE A 385 0.53 -15.73 7.54
C PHE A 385 0.86 -16.94 6.65
N LEU A 386 0.35 -16.97 5.43
CA LEU A 386 0.69 -18.01 4.44
C LEU A 386 2.17 -17.99 4.05
N SER A 387 2.75 -16.78 3.92
CA SER A 387 4.19 -16.59 3.71
C SER A 387 4.99 -17.27 4.81
N ASP A 388 4.64 -17.02 6.07
CA ASP A 388 5.32 -17.63 7.20
C ASP A 388 5.18 -19.16 7.24
N PHE A 389 4.01 -19.72 6.87
CA PHE A 389 3.87 -21.17 6.74
C PHE A 389 4.81 -21.75 5.67
N LYS A 390 5.08 -21.00 4.59
CA LYS A 390 6.09 -21.37 3.59
C LYS A 390 7.51 -21.29 4.17
N LEU A 391 7.83 -20.25 4.94
CA LEU A 391 9.10 -20.16 5.66
C LEU A 391 9.32 -21.38 6.56
N GLY A 392 8.29 -21.76 7.33
CA GLY A 392 8.31 -22.98 8.15
C GLY A 392 8.50 -24.26 7.36
N HIS A 393 7.92 -24.33 6.16
CA HIS A 393 8.08 -25.46 5.24
C HIS A 393 9.52 -25.61 4.73
N TYR A 394 10.25 -24.49 4.56
CA TYR A 394 11.68 -24.46 4.22
C TYR A 394 12.56 -24.84 5.40
N MET A 395 12.29 -24.28 6.59
CA MET A 395 13.08 -24.50 7.80
C MET A 395 12.72 -25.80 8.55
N LYS A 396 11.72 -26.55 8.08
CA LYS A 396 11.23 -27.80 8.69
C LYS A 396 10.71 -27.62 10.12
N ILE A 397 9.96 -26.54 10.34
CA ILE A 397 9.35 -26.22 11.64
C ILE A 397 7.97 -26.91 11.75
N PRO A 398 7.60 -27.51 12.90
CA PRO A 398 6.28 -28.11 13.10
C PRO A 398 5.15 -27.09 12.89
N PRO A 399 4.16 -27.36 12.01
CA PRO A 399 3.16 -26.38 11.60
C PRO A 399 2.13 -26.06 12.70
N LYS A 400 1.87 -26.99 13.64
CA LYS A 400 1.01 -26.75 14.81
C LYS A 400 1.60 -25.69 15.73
N SER A 401 2.89 -25.79 16.01
CA SER A 401 3.61 -24.82 16.83
C SER A 401 3.65 -23.45 16.16
N MET A 402 3.84 -23.41 14.83
CA MET A 402 3.80 -22.14 14.08
C MET A 402 2.44 -21.45 14.20
N PHE A 403 1.34 -22.19 14.01
CA PHE A 403 0.00 -21.64 14.15
C PHE A 403 -0.21 -20.99 15.53
N LEU A 404 0.16 -21.69 16.60
CA LEU A 404 -0.05 -21.23 17.97
C LEU A 404 0.83 -20.02 18.29
N VAL A 405 2.12 -20.05 17.94
CA VAL A 405 3.05 -18.94 18.18
C VAL A 405 2.64 -17.69 17.41
N GLN A 406 2.19 -17.83 16.16
CA GLN A 406 1.69 -16.71 15.37
C GLN A 406 0.40 -16.13 15.94
N LEU A 407 -0.54 -16.98 16.36
CA LEU A 407 -1.80 -16.52 16.95
C LEU A 407 -1.53 -15.73 18.24
N VAL A 408 -0.75 -16.30 19.17
CA VAL A 408 -0.38 -15.65 20.44
C VAL A 408 0.43 -14.38 20.18
N GLY A 409 1.41 -14.43 19.27
CA GLY A 409 2.22 -13.28 18.90
C GLY A 409 1.40 -12.14 18.29
N THR A 410 0.37 -12.45 17.50
CA THR A 410 -0.54 -11.46 16.92
C THR A 410 -1.41 -10.80 17.99
N VAL A 411 -1.93 -11.58 18.95
CA VAL A 411 -2.69 -11.04 20.09
C VAL A 411 -1.82 -10.10 20.93
N ILE A 412 -0.61 -10.51 21.29
CA ILE A 412 0.31 -9.68 22.08
C ILE A 412 0.70 -8.42 21.30
N THR A 413 1.10 -8.56 20.03
CA THR A 413 1.53 -7.43 19.20
C THR A 413 0.39 -6.44 19.00
N SER A 414 -0.82 -6.90 18.72
CA SER A 414 -1.98 -6.02 18.55
C SER A 414 -2.38 -5.31 19.85
N LEU A 415 -2.25 -5.95 21.02
CA LEU A 415 -2.41 -5.28 22.32
C LEU A 415 -1.37 -4.17 22.52
N VAL A 416 -0.09 -4.48 22.35
CA VAL A 416 1.00 -3.51 22.56
C VAL A 416 0.92 -2.34 21.58
N CYS A 417 0.67 -2.62 20.30
CA CYS A 417 0.48 -1.59 19.28
C CYS A 417 -0.76 -0.73 19.58
N PHE A 418 -1.86 -1.32 20.07
CA PHE A 418 -3.05 -0.56 20.45
C PHE A 418 -2.76 0.33 21.67
N SER A 419 -2.16 -0.20 22.72
CA SER A 419 -1.84 0.54 23.94
C SER A 419 -0.89 1.72 23.67
N THR A 420 0.14 1.49 22.86
CA THR A 420 1.09 2.55 22.48
C THR A 420 0.45 3.62 21.60
N ALA A 421 -0.33 3.23 20.59
CA ALA A 421 -1.06 4.18 19.74
C ALA A 421 -2.09 4.97 20.56
N TRP A 422 -2.84 4.30 21.43
CA TRP A 422 -3.85 4.95 22.28
C TRP A 422 -3.21 5.97 23.23
N TRP A 423 -2.09 5.60 23.86
CA TRP A 423 -1.34 6.47 24.75
C TRP A 423 -0.83 7.72 24.03
N LEU A 424 -0.19 7.55 22.86
CA LEU A 424 0.29 8.66 22.04
C LEU A 424 -0.85 9.62 21.65
N LEU A 425 -1.98 9.07 21.20
CA LEU A 425 -3.17 9.85 20.81
C LEU A 425 -3.89 10.52 21.98
N THR A 426 -3.61 10.14 23.24
CA THR A 426 -4.15 10.83 24.43
C THR A 426 -3.20 11.87 25.01
N THR A 427 -1.89 11.68 24.85
CA THR A 427 -0.88 12.49 25.54
C THR A 427 -0.38 13.65 24.69
N ILE A 428 -0.35 13.52 23.36
CA ILE A 428 0.16 14.56 22.46
C ILE A 428 -1.02 15.38 21.93
N GLU A 429 -1.03 16.67 22.27
CA GLU A 429 -2.01 17.64 21.75
C GLU A 429 -1.72 17.97 20.28
N ASN A 430 -2.77 18.10 19.46
CA ASN A 430 -2.71 18.45 18.03
C ASN A 430 -1.82 17.54 17.17
N ILE A 431 -1.76 16.25 17.49
CA ILE A 431 -1.05 15.25 16.67
C ILE A 431 -1.61 15.25 15.23
N CYS A 432 -0.73 15.14 14.24
CA CYS A 432 -1.06 15.15 12.81
C CYS A 432 -1.57 16.50 12.23
N ASP A 433 -1.55 17.61 13.01
CA ASP A 433 -1.89 18.95 12.49
C ASP A 433 -0.61 19.80 12.32
N PRO A 434 -0.01 19.85 11.10
CA PRO A 434 1.26 20.52 10.88
C PRO A 434 1.20 22.04 11.11
N SER A 435 0.00 22.64 11.12
CA SER A 435 -0.18 24.09 11.34
C SER A 435 -0.04 24.51 12.80
N LYS A 436 -0.30 23.58 13.73
CA LYS A 436 -0.26 23.82 15.18
C LYS A 436 0.96 23.22 15.87
N LEU A 437 1.79 22.49 15.10
CA LEU A 437 3.00 21.86 15.59
C LEU A 437 4.22 22.77 15.38
N PRO A 438 5.23 22.73 16.27
CA PRO A 438 6.47 23.45 16.06
C PRO A 438 7.20 22.95 14.80
N GLU A 439 7.88 23.87 14.10
CA GLU A 439 8.64 23.58 12.88
C GLU A 439 9.68 22.48 13.14
N GLY A 440 9.68 21.43 12.31
CA GLY A 440 10.57 20.27 12.46
C GLY A 440 10.05 19.15 13.39
N SER A 441 8.81 19.22 13.87
CA SER A 441 8.24 18.15 14.68
C SER A 441 8.10 16.82 13.90
N PRO A 442 8.35 15.66 14.52
CA PRO A 442 8.27 14.35 13.85
C PRO A 442 6.84 13.81 13.70
N TRP A 443 5.81 14.53 14.15
CA TRP A 443 4.43 14.06 14.32
C TRP A 443 3.50 14.40 13.14
N THR A 444 3.99 14.22 11.90
CA THR A 444 3.33 14.69 10.67
C THR A 444 2.43 13.66 9.95
N CYS A 445 2.23 12.46 10.53
CA CYS A 445 1.28 11.41 10.11
C CYS A 445 0.93 11.30 8.60
N PRO A 446 1.90 11.22 7.67
CA PRO A 446 1.62 11.32 6.23
C PRO A 446 0.79 10.13 5.70
N GLY A 447 0.92 8.95 6.30
CA GLY A 447 0.14 7.77 5.91
C GLY A 447 -1.34 7.86 6.30
N ASP A 448 -1.62 8.43 7.48
CA ASP A 448 -2.99 8.62 7.96
C ASP A 448 -3.73 9.67 7.13
N ASP A 449 -3.01 10.68 6.66
CA ASP A 449 -3.53 11.74 5.78
C ASP A 449 -4.10 11.20 4.46
N VAL A 450 -3.40 10.25 3.84
CA VAL A 450 -3.87 9.59 2.60
C VAL A 450 -5.13 8.77 2.88
N PHE A 451 -5.19 8.06 4.00
CA PHE A 451 -6.38 7.29 4.39
C PHE A 451 -7.55 8.21 4.73
N TYR A 452 -7.31 9.35 5.38
CA TYR A 452 -8.32 10.36 5.67
C TYR A 452 -8.89 10.97 4.39
N ASN A 453 -8.03 11.46 3.49
CA ASN A 453 -8.46 12.06 2.22
C ASN A 453 -9.23 11.05 1.34
N ALA A 454 -8.80 9.79 1.31
CA ALA A 454 -9.52 8.72 0.62
C ALA A 454 -10.95 8.51 1.17
N SER A 455 -11.12 8.63 2.49
CA SER A 455 -12.43 8.50 3.14
C SER A 455 -13.40 9.64 2.77
N ILE A 456 -12.89 10.84 2.51
CA ILE A 456 -13.68 11.99 2.04
C ILE A 456 -14.15 11.74 0.60
N ILE A 457 -13.23 11.33 -0.27
CA ILE A 457 -13.47 11.09 -1.69
C ILE A 457 -14.54 10.01 -1.87
N TRP A 458 -14.32 8.82 -1.30
CA TRP A 458 -15.17 7.66 -1.54
C TRP A 458 -16.31 7.50 -0.53
N GLY A 459 -16.15 7.99 0.70
CA GLY A 459 -17.12 7.80 1.78
C GLY A 459 -18.11 8.95 1.92
N VAL A 460 -17.61 10.19 1.94
CA VAL A 460 -18.44 11.40 2.17
C VAL A 460 -19.13 11.84 0.89
N VAL A 461 -18.34 12.19 -0.13
CA VAL A 461 -18.88 12.62 -1.43
C VAL A 461 -19.55 11.44 -2.12
N GLY A 462 -18.82 10.31 -2.16
CA GLY A 462 -19.26 9.07 -2.78
C GLY A 462 -19.21 9.13 -4.30
N PRO A 463 -18.99 7.98 -4.96
CA PRO A 463 -18.81 7.93 -6.41
C PRO A 463 -20.07 8.29 -7.21
N LEU A 464 -21.27 8.14 -6.62
CA LEU A 464 -22.55 8.51 -7.23
C LEU A 464 -22.70 10.02 -7.51
N ARG A 465 -21.98 10.87 -6.76
CA ARG A 465 -22.05 12.34 -6.86
C ARG A 465 -20.90 12.94 -7.64
N MET A 466 -19.89 12.13 -8.00
CA MET A 466 -18.82 12.56 -8.91
C MET A 466 -19.39 12.73 -10.33
N ARG A 467 -19.08 13.88 -10.93
CA ARG A 467 -19.80 14.57 -12.01
C ARG A 467 -19.90 13.86 -13.38
N PHE A 468 -19.47 12.60 -13.51
CA PHE A 468 -19.32 11.93 -14.83
C PHE A 468 -20.28 10.75 -15.06
N ARG A 469 -21.52 10.84 -14.57
CA ARG A 469 -22.59 9.82 -14.77
C ARG A 469 -22.78 9.37 -16.22
N GLY A 470 -22.67 10.28 -17.20
CA GLY A 470 -22.92 9.96 -18.62
C GLY A 470 -21.69 9.51 -19.42
N TRP A 471 -20.54 10.14 -19.19
CA TRP A 471 -19.31 9.82 -19.93
C TRP A 471 -18.65 8.55 -19.41
N TRP A 472 -18.62 8.36 -18.09
CA TRP A 472 -17.93 7.23 -17.47
C TRP A 472 -18.66 5.91 -17.73
N ALA A 473 -19.99 5.89 -17.63
CA ALA A 473 -20.80 4.72 -17.99
C ALA A 473 -20.68 4.32 -19.47
N ARG A 474 -20.38 5.26 -20.36
CA ARG A 474 -20.39 5.07 -21.83
C ARG A 474 -19.03 4.71 -22.42
N HIS A 475 -17.93 5.13 -21.80
CA HIS A 475 -16.57 4.94 -22.33
C HIS A 475 -15.68 4.02 -21.51
N ASN A 476 -16.08 3.58 -20.30
CA ASN A 476 -15.23 2.73 -19.45
C ASN A 476 -14.78 1.43 -20.16
N TYR A 477 -15.68 0.76 -20.88
CA TYR A 477 -15.34 -0.46 -21.63
C TYR A 477 -14.46 -0.21 -22.87
N ILE A 478 -14.66 0.91 -23.57
CA ILE A 478 -13.88 1.28 -24.75
C ILE A 478 -12.49 1.81 -24.36
N LEU A 479 -12.40 2.54 -23.25
CA LEU A 479 -11.15 3.02 -22.67
C LEU A 479 -10.29 1.86 -22.17
N SER A 480 -10.88 0.88 -21.49
CA SER A 480 -10.19 -0.36 -21.09
C SER A 480 -9.65 -1.09 -22.33
N GLY A 481 -10.47 -1.29 -23.36
CA GLY A 481 -10.03 -1.95 -24.60
C GLY A 481 -8.95 -1.18 -25.37
N GLY A 482 -8.99 0.17 -25.36
CA GLY A 482 -7.95 1.00 -25.97
C GLY A 482 -6.63 0.97 -25.22
N LEU A 483 -6.67 0.85 -23.89
CA LEU A 483 -5.48 0.72 -23.05
C LEU A 483 -4.78 -0.63 -23.30
N ASP A 484 -5.54 -1.72 -23.37
CA ASP A 484 -5.01 -3.07 -23.60
C ASP A 484 -4.35 -3.21 -24.98
N ALA A 485 -4.94 -2.58 -26.02
CA ALA A 485 -4.39 -2.57 -27.37
C ALA A 485 -3.15 -1.70 -27.51
N GLY A 486 -3.11 -0.52 -26.86
CA GLY A 486 -1.97 0.39 -26.90
C GLY A 486 -0.71 -0.18 -26.21
N VAL A 487 -0.90 -0.93 -25.13
CA VAL A 487 0.20 -1.58 -24.38
C VAL A 487 0.83 -2.71 -25.18
N ALA A 488 0.03 -3.56 -25.86
CA ALA A 488 0.54 -4.65 -26.68
C ALA A 488 1.38 -4.15 -27.87
N PHE A 489 0.96 -3.02 -28.48
CA PHE A 489 1.67 -2.41 -29.60
C PHE A 489 3.03 -1.81 -29.18
N MET A 490 3.06 -1.03 -28.09
CA MET A 490 4.30 -0.41 -27.63
C MET A 490 5.30 -1.42 -27.05
N ALA A 491 4.84 -2.48 -26.39
CA ALA A 491 5.71 -3.56 -25.91
C ALA A 491 6.45 -4.26 -27.05
N THR A 492 5.76 -4.48 -28.18
CA THR A 492 6.35 -5.07 -29.38
C THR A 492 7.35 -4.10 -30.04
N LEU A 493 7.02 -2.81 -30.10
CA LEU A 493 7.89 -1.78 -30.65
C LEU A 493 9.20 -1.61 -29.84
N CYS A 494 9.12 -1.57 -28.51
CA CYS A 494 10.27 -1.41 -27.62
C CYS A 494 11.24 -2.61 -27.67
N TYR A 495 10.71 -3.82 -27.89
CA TYR A 495 11.53 -5.02 -28.06
C TYR A 495 12.42 -4.93 -29.31
N PHE A 496 11.83 -4.55 -30.45
CA PHE A 496 12.55 -4.45 -31.72
C PHE A 496 13.48 -3.24 -31.82
N THR A 497 13.15 -2.13 -31.15
CA THR A 497 13.93 -0.89 -31.25
C THR A 497 15.09 -0.82 -30.25
N LEU A 498 14.92 -1.32 -29.03
CA LEU A 498 15.87 -1.09 -27.93
C LEU A 498 16.55 -2.39 -27.45
N GLN A 499 15.79 -3.47 -27.22
CA GLN A 499 16.35 -4.73 -26.71
C GLN A 499 17.18 -5.49 -27.75
N PHE A 500 16.83 -5.37 -29.03
CA PHE A 500 17.63 -5.97 -30.11
C PHE A 500 19.01 -5.29 -30.29
N ASN A 501 19.16 -4.03 -29.84
CA ASN A 501 20.34 -3.21 -30.12
C ASN A 501 21.25 -2.92 -28.90
N GLY A 502 20.87 -3.30 -27.67
CA GLY A 502 21.77 -3.42 -26.52
C GLY A 502 22.47 -2.15 -25.98
N ILE A 503 21.73 -1.07 -25.66
CA ILE A 503 22.31 0.24 -25.28
C ILE A 503 21.90 0.69 -23.85
N GLY A 504 22.86 1.12 -23.01
CA GLY A 504 22.63 1.67 -21.66
C GLY A 504 23.64 2.78 -21.26
N GLY A 505 23.21 3.82 -20.52
CA GLY A 505 23.98 5.05 -20.26
C GLY A 505 24.28 5.41 -18.77
N PRO A 506 25.15 6.43 -18.49
CA PRO A 506 25.80 6.64 -17.17
C PRO A 506 25.47 7.96 -16.40
N ARG A 507 26.01 8.13 -15.16
CA ARG A 507 25.61 9.00 -14.00
C ARG A 507 26.64 10.11 -13.60
N TRP A 508 26.24 11.22 -12.87
CA TRP A 508 26.85 11.76 -11.57
C TRP A 508 26.34 13.13 -10.92
N TRP A 509 26.90 13.45 -9.73
CA TRP A 509 26.91 14.58 -8.72
C TRP A 509 25.73 14.68 -7.73
N GLY A 510 26.02 14.55 -6.43
CA GLY A 510 25.01 14.60 -5.39
C GLY A 510 25.60 14.71 -4.00
N LEU A 511 25.36 15.84 -3.34
CA LEU A 511 25.94 16.22 -2.04
C LEU A 511 25.03 17.02 -1.08
N ALA A 512 23.78 17.38 -1.40
CA ALA A 512 22.87 18.11 -0.47
C ALA A 512 21.42 17.60 -0.56
N VAL A 513 20.76 17.44 0.58
CA VAL A 513 19.39 16.94 0.73
C VAL A 513 18.75 17.66 1.85
N ASP A 514 17.56 18.18 1.70
CA ASP A 514 16.70 18.58 0.57
C ASP A 514 17.01 18.37 -0.93
N ASP A 515 15.96 18.13 -1.70
CA ASP A 515 15.96 18.32 -3.16
C ASP A 515 16.35 19.76 -3.59
N HIS A 516 16.50 20.70 -2.64
CA HIS A 516 16.78 22.14 -2.85
C HIS A 516 15.80 22.74 -3.87
N CYS A 517 14.53 22.34 -3.76
CA CYS A 517 13.50 22.53 -4.78
C CYS A 517 12.20 23.11 -4.18
N PRO A 518 12.25 24.34 -3.61
CA PRO A 518 11.11 24.90 -2.88
C PRO A 518 9.87 25.15 -3.75
N LEU A 519 10.06 25.42 -5.05
CA LEU A 519 9.00 25.74 -6.01
C LEU A 519 8.31 24.51 -6.61
N ALA A 520 8.83 23.29 -6.35
CA ALA A 520 8.23 22.06 -6.90
C ALA A 520 6.77 21.85 -6.43
N LYS A 521 6.40 22.43 -5.28
CA LYS A 521 5.03 22.37 -4.73
C LYS A 521 4.05 23.38 -5.34
N CYS A 522 4.53 24.33 -6.13
CA CYS A 522 3.74 25.47 -6.58
C CYS A 522 2.82 25.12 -7.77
N PRO A 523 1.56 25.58 -7.78
CA PRO A 523 0.68 25.48 -8.95
C PRO A 523 1.13 26.44 -10.06
N THR A 524 0.75 26.14 -11.31
CA THR A 524 1.18 26.90 -12.50
C THR A 524 0.05 27.63 -13.22
N ALA A 525 -1.18 27.56 -12.70
CA ALA A 525 -2.32 28.28 -13.26
C ALA A 525 -2.28 29.79 -12.96
N ALA A 526 -2.67 30.60 -13.95
CA ALA A 526 -2.76 32.05 -13.81
C ALA A 526 -3.80 32.45 -12.75
N GLY A 527 -3.42 33.39 -11.87
CA GLY A 527 -4.31 33.94 -10.84
C GLY A 527 -4.50 33.11 -9.56
N VAL A 528 -3.89 31.93 -9.43
CA VAL A 528 -3.93 31.12 -8.20
C VAL A 528 -2.86 31.60 -7.22
N ARG A 529 -3.27 32.08 -6.04
CA ARG A 529 -2.35 32.53 -4.98
C ARG A 529 -2.19 31.44 -3.92
N VAL A 530 -0.97 30.91 -3.80
CA VAL A 530 -0.54 30.02 -2.72
C VAL A 530 0.63 30.69 -2.01
N GLU A 531 0.60 30.75 -0.67
CA GLU A 531 1.67 31.36 0.12
C GLU A 531 3.02 30.68 -0.17
N GLY A 532 4.06 31.48 -0.46
CA GLY A 532 5.40 30.98 -0.80
C GLY A 532 5.63 30.66 -2.28
N CYS A 533 4.65 30.85 -3.17
CA CYS A 533 4.76 30.58 -4.61
C CYS A 533 4.62 31.83 -5.48
N PRO A 534 5.35 31.94 -6.62
CA PRO A 534 5.19 33.04 -7.57
C PRO A 534 3.83 32.98 -8.26
N VAL A 535 3.16 34.12 -8.39
CA VAL A 535 1.86 34.23 -9.05
C VAL A 535 2.08 34.41 -10.55
N PHE A 536 1.57 33.47 -11.34
CA PHE A 536 1.55 33.60 -12.80
C PHE A 536 0.41 34.56 -13.19
N HIS A 537 0.74 35.61 -13.95
CA HIS A 537 -0.20 36.62 -14.45
C HIS A 537 -0.75 36.26 -15.83
#